data_AF-A0DE60-F1
#
_entry.id   AF-A0DE60-F1
#
_cell.length_a   1.000
_cell.length_b   1.000
_cell.length_c   1.000
_cell.angle_alpha   90.00
_cell.angle_beta   90.00
_cell.angle_gamma   90.00
#
_symmetry.space_group_name_H-M   'P 1'
#
loop_
_entity.id
_entity.type
_entity.pdbx_description
1 polymer ?
#
loop_
_entity_poly.entity_id
_entity_poly.type
_entity_poly.pdbx_seq_one_letter_code
_entity_poly.pdbx_strand_id
1 'polypeptide(L)'
;MILKHYSVKINNLIQNDKVHYQIIVTNVNNPADTRTTMNRYSELKDLHEQLIKNINLLKLQLQLPEFPKRSLFSKTNKNQEKIIQRQQELELYFNQLFSIDKVLSLPPVQSYLPIETPFNQQMKITVSIESYTVYDDVVIYSMRFKNKITKEEWIYKQRYSEIKNIHDALVEQGYKGKLPPFPTRKLFGQTNENPETIEKRREDLEVYLNAIFSTQEIYDNEIIQFLISDSKKYFETNKKQEEQKKAQA
;
A
#
# COMPACT_ATOMS: atom_id res chain seq x y z
N MET A 1 -18.82 7.39 4.86
CA MET A 1 -18.85 7.72 3.42
C MET A 1 -17.53 7.24 2.84
N ILE A 2 -17.53 6.30 1.89
CA ILE A 2 -16.29 5.80 1.27
C ILE A 2 -15.80 6.89 0.32
N LEU A 3 -14.61 7.44 0.55
CA LEU A 3 -14.03 8.46 -0.32
C LEU A 3 -13.57 7.76 -1.61
N LYS A 4 -14.28 7.98 -2.73
CA LYS A 4 -13.90 7.37 -4.01
C LYS A 4 -12.76 8.17 -4.64
N HIS A 5 -11.54 7.63 -4.58
CA HIS A 5 -10.35 8.25 -5.17
C HIS A 5 -10.27 8.09 -6.69
N TYR A 6 -10.63 6.90 -7.17
CA TYR A 6 -10.51 6.52 -8.56
C TYR A 6 -11.81 5.91 -9.08
N SER A 7 -12.07 6.11 -10.37
CA SER A 7 -13.08 5.37 -11.12
C SER A 7 -12.40 4.49 -12.16
N VAL A 8 -12.93 3.29 -12.34
CA VAL A 8 -12.39 2.34 -13.32
C VAL A 8 -13.45 2.05 -14.38
N LYS A 9 -13.04 2.10 -15.64
CA LYS A 9 -13.81 1.58 -16.77
C LYS A 9 -13.01 0.50 -17.48
N ILE A 10 -13.68 -0.58 -17.88
CA ILE A 10 -13.04 -1.68 -18.58
C ILE A 10 -13.72 -1.86 -19.93
N ASN A 11 -12.92 -1.90 -21.00
CA ASN A 11 -13.34 -2.37 -22.31
C ASN A 11 -12.69 -3.72 -22.62
N ASN A 12 -13.26 -4.47 -23.58
CA ASN A 12 -12.65 -5.71 -24.04
C ASN A 12 -12.21 -5.59 -25.51
N LEU A 13 -11.11 -6.27 -25.85
CA LEU A 13 -10.57 -6.37 -27.20
C LEU A 13 -10.17 -7.81 -27.47
N ILE A 14 -10.50 -8.32 -28.65
CA ILE A 14 -10.04 -9.64 -29.11
C ILE A 14 -8.85 -9.42 -30.05
N GLN A 15 -7.68 -9.94 -29.69
CA GLN A 15 -6.47 -9.90 -30.49
C GLN A 15 -5.82 -11.28 -30.47
N ASN A 16 -5.49 -11.82 -31.66
CA ASN A 16 -4.87 -13.15 -31.80
C ASN A 16 -5.63 -14.27 -31.05
N ASP A 17 -6.96 -14.33 -31.21
CA ASP A 17 -7.87 -15.27 -30.52
C ASP A 17 -7.82 -15.18 -28.98
N LYS A 18 -7.27 -14.10 -28.42
CA LYS A 18 -7.21 -13.84 -26.97
C LYS A 18 -7.96 -12.57 -26.60
N VAL A 19 -8.72 -12.66 -25.52
CA VAL A 19 -9.43 -11.53 -24.93
C VAL A 19 -8.47 -10.74 -24.03
N HIS A 20 -8.33 -9.46 -24.33
CA HIS A 20 -7.64 -8.48 -23.51
C HIS A 20 -8.65 -7.48 -22.95
N TYR A 21 -8.40 -7.01 -21.75
CA TYR A 21 -9.18 -6.02 -21.03
C TYR A 21 -8.38 -4.73 -20.99
N GLN A 22 -8.93 -3.68 -21.59
CA GLN A 22 -8.41 -2.33 -21.49
C GLN A 22 -8.96 -1.72 -20.20
N ILE A 23 -8.09 -1.49 -19.23
CA ILE A 23 -8.47 -0.93 -17.92
C ILE A 23 -8.08 0.53 -17.90
N ILE A 24 -9.08 1.41 -17.82
CA ILE A 24 -8.95 2.86 -17.77
C ILE A 24 -9.25 3.31 -16.35
N VAL A 25 -8.25 3.86 -15.68
CA VAL A 25 -8.32 4.34 -14.30
C VAL A 25 -8.25 5.86 -14.33
N THR A 26 -9.27 6.51 -13.80
CA THR A 26 -9.39 7.98 -13.79
C THR A 26 -9.45 8.49 -12.36
N ASN A 27 -8.64 9.49 -12.05
CA ASN A 27 -8.72 10.23 -10.79
C ASN A 27 -10.04 11.01 -10.73
N VAL A 28 -10.85 10.76 -9.71
CA VAL A 28 -12.19 11.38 -9.59
C VAL A 28 -12.09 12.89 -9.40
N ASN A 29 -10.99 13.37 -8.81
CA ASN A 29 -10.79 14.80 -8.56
C ASN A 29 -10.10 15.53 -9.73
N ASN A 30 -9.54 14.78 -10.69
CA ASN A 30 -8.93 15.34 -11.89
C ASN A 30 -9.17 14.40 -13.07
N PRO A 31 -10.27 14.58 -13.83
CA PRO A 31 -10.62 13.68 -14.93
C PRO A 31 -9.60 13.62 -16.07
N ALA A 32 -8.70 14.60 -16.18
CA ALA A 32 -7.59 14.56 -17.15
C ALA A 32 -6.48 13.57 -16.74
N ASP A 33 -6.40 13.25 -15.44
CA ASP A 33 -5.44 12.33 -14.85
C ASP A 33 -5.95 10.88 -15.00
N THR A 34 -5.52 10.24 -16.08
CA THR A 34 -5.96 8.90 -16.48
C THR A 34 -4.81 7.98 -16.83
N ARG A 35 -4.98 6.69 -16.52
CA ARG A 35 -4.04 5.63 -16.93
C ARG A 35 -4.79 4.50 -17.60
N THR A 36 -4.25 4.07 -18.74
CA THR A 36 -4.78 2.93 -19.48
C THR A 36 -3.78 1.79 -19.48
N THR A 37 -4.24 0.60 -19.14
CA THR A 37 -3.46 -0.64 -19.17
C THR A 37 -4.18 -1.70 -19.99
N MET A 38 -3.44 -2.67 -20.53
CA MET A 38 -3.98 -3.79 -21.31
C MET A 38 -3.55 -5.09 -20.67
N ASN A 39 -4.51 -5.91 -20.25
CA ASN A 39 -4.23 -7.17 -19.57
C ASN A 39 -5.16 -8.29 -20.01
N ARG A 40 -4.65 -9.51 -20.00
CA ARG A 40 -5.48 -10.72 -20.06
C ARG A 40 -6.05 -11.02 -18.69
N TYR A 41 -7.17 -11.75 -18.66
CA TYR A 41 -7.77 -12.20 -17.40
C TYR A 41 -6.78 -12.95 -16.48
N SER A 42 -5.87 -13.75 -17.03
CA SER A 42 -4.84 -14.43 -16.24
C SER A 42 -3.93 -13.46 -15.50
N GLU A 43 -3.49 -12.39 -16.17
CA GLU A 43 -2.61 -11.38 -15.57
C GLU A 43 -3.32 -10.61 -14.44
N LEU A 44 -4.62 -10.36 -14.60
CA LEU A 44 -5.44 -9.75 -13.55
C LEU A 44 -5.65 -10.68 -12.35
N LYS A 45 -5.74 -11.99 -12.59
CA LYS A 45 -5.79 -13.01 -11.53
C LYS A 45 -4.47 -13.10 -10.79
N ASP A 46 -3.35 -13.09 -11.51
CA ASP A 46 -2.01 -13.10 -10.92
C ASP A 46 -1.79 -11.85 -10.05
N LEU A 47 -2.27 -10.67 -10.51
CA LEU A 47 -2.33 -9.46 -9.68
C LEU A 47 -3.12 -9.67 -8.40
N HIS A 48 -4.33 -10.25 -8.47
CA HIS A 48 -5.15 -10.49 -7.29
C HIS A 48 -4.44 -11.42 -6.29
N GLU A 49 -3.78 -12.46 -6.77
CA GLU A 49 -3.00 -13.39 -5.95
C GLU A 49 -1.79 -12.71 -5.29
N GLN A 50 -1.10 -11.81 -6.01
CA GLN A 50 -0.03 -10.98 -5.44
C GLN A 50 -0.55 -10.06 -4.34
N LEU A 51 -1.75 -9.49 -4.49
CA LEU A 51 -2.37 -8.66 -3.44
C LEU A 51 -2.66 -9.49 -2.19
N ILE A 52 -3.23 -10.69 -2.32
CA ILE A 52 -3.46 -11.60 -1.19
C ILE A 52 -2.14 -11.92 -0.49
N LYS A 53 -1.10 -12.25 -1.25
CA LYS A 53 0.23 -12.52 -0.71
C LYS A 53 0.75 -11.32 0.09
N ASN A 54 0.73 -10.12 -0.47
CA ASN A 54 1.25 -8.93 0.20
C ASN A 54 0.43 -8.56 1.44
N ILE A 55 -0.89 -8.71 1.39
CA ILE A 55 -1.78 -8.49 2.55
C ILE A 55 -1.44 -9.45 3.70
N ASN A 56 -1.22 -10.73 3.39
CA ASN A 56 -0.86 -11.74 4.38
C ASN A 56 0.53 -11.47 4.98
N LEU A 57 1.53 -11.20 4.13
CA LEU A 57 2.90 -10.87 4.56
C LEU A 57 2.92 -9.66 5.50
N LEU A 58 2.19 -8.61 5.13
CA LEU A 58 2.09 -7.36 5.89
C LEU A 58 1.11 -7.45 7.06
N LYS A 59 0.40 -8.58 7.22
CA LYS A 59 -0.68 -8.81 8.21
C LYS A 59 -1.71 -7.69 8.21
N LEU A 60 -2.09 -7.21 7.03
CA LEU A 60 -3.08 -6.15 6.88
C LEU A 60 -4.48 -6.71 7.13
N GLN A 61 -5.24 -6.02 7.98
CA GLN A 61 -6.65 -6.34 8.21
C GLN A 61 -7.50 -5.70 7.11
N LEU A 62 -7.60 -6.37 5.96
CA LEU A 62 -8.32 -5.89 4.77
C LEU A 62 -9.24 -6.99 4.25
N GLN A 63 -10.44 -6.59 3.82
CA GLN A 63 -11.35 -7.46 3.07
C GLN A 63 -11.27 -7.07 1.59
N LEU A 64 -10.77 -7.97 0.76
CA LEU A 64 -10.77 -7.78 -0.68
C LEU A 64 -12.13 -8.15 -1.28
N PRO A 65 -12.58 -7.45 -2.34
CA PRO A 65 -13.71 -7.92 -3.13
C PRO A 65 -13.40 -9.28 -3.79
N GLU A 66 -14.44 -10.07 -4.06
CA GLU A 66 -14.29 -11.37 -4.71
C GLU A 66 -13.80 -11.20 -6.14
N PHE A 67 -12.72 -11.90 -6.51
CA PHE A 67 -12.24 -11.87 -7.88
C PHE A 67 -13.16 -12.70 -8.80
N PRO A 68 -13.53 -12.19 -9.99
CA PRO A 68 -14.43 -12.90 -10.91
C PRO A 68 -13.90 -14.28 -11.28
N LYS A 69 -14.71 -15.33 -11.20
CA LYS A 69 -14.26 -16.73 -11.43
C LYS A 69 -14.16 -17.07 -12.91
N ARG A 70 -13.33 -18.07 -13.23
CA ARG A 70 -13.30 -18.67 -14.58
C ARG A 70 -14.58 -19.46 -14.81
N SER A 71 -15.15 -19.31 -16.01
CA SER A 71 -16.26 -20.18 -16.45
C SER A 71 -15.72 -21.59 -16.68
N LEU A 72 -16.38 -22.60 -16.08
CA LEU A 72 -15.98 -24.00 -16.15
C LEU A 72 -16.41 -24.72 -17.44
N PHE A 73 -17.28 -24.09 -18.24
CA PHE A 73 -17.85 -24.68 -19.44
C PHE A 73 -17.77 -23.71 -20.63
N SER A 74 -17.32 -24.21 -21.78
CA SER A 74 -17.08 -23.53 -23.07
C SER A 74 -15.98 -22.46 -23.13
N LYS A 75 -15.28 -22.40 -24.28
CA LYS A 75 -14.18 -21.46 -24.54
C LYS A 75 -14.72 -20.01 -24.50
N THR A 76 -14.34 -19.23 -23.50
CA THR A 76 -14.87 -17.88 -23.29
C THR A 76 -14.52 -16.92 -24.44
N ASN A 77 -13.41 -17.14 -25.16
CA ASN A 77 -12.99 -16.28 -26.27
C ASN A 77 -13.92 -16.33 -27.51
N LYS A 78 -14.84 -17.30 -27.58
CA LYS A 78 -15.81 -17.44 -28.68
C LYS A 78 -17.25 -17.13 -28.26
N ASN A 79 -17.46 -16.69 -27.02
CA ASN A 79 -18.78 -16.36 -26.51
C ASN A 79 -18.79 -14.89 -26.05
N GLN A 80 -19.39 -14.03 -26.87
CA GLN A 80 -19.42 -12.58 -26.66
C GLN A 80 -20.14 -12.20 -25.36
N GLU A 81 -21.25 -12.86 -25.01
CA GLU A 81 -21.98 -12.62 -23.76
C GLU A 81 -21.09 -12.87 -22.53
N LYS A 82 -20.34 -13.98 -22.52
CA LYS A 82 -19.41 -14.31 -21.43
C LYS A 82 -18.25 -13.31 -21.34
N ILE A 83 -17.81 -12.75 -22.47
CA ILE A 83 -16.77 -11.72 -22.49
C ILE A 83 -17.31 -10.43 -21.87
N ILE A 84 -18.51 -10.02 -22.26
CA ILE A 84 -19.19 -8.83 -21.73
C ILE A 84 -19.49 -8.98 -20.23
N GLN A 85 -20.01 -10.14 -19.81
CA GLN A 85 -20.25 -10.42 -18.40
C GLN A 85 -18.96 -10.31 -17.58
N ARG A 86 -17.87 -10.94 -18.05
CA ARG A 86 -16.58 -10.86 -17.36
C ARG A 86 -16.00 -9.44 -17.31
N GLN A 87 -16.19 -8.66 -18.38
CA GLN A 87 -15.82 -7.24 -18.39
C GLN A 87 -16.55 -6.49 -17.26
N GLN A 88 -17.86 -6.67 -17.14
CA GLN A 88 -18.67 -6.03 -16.09
C GLN A 88 -18.26 -6.47 -14.69
N GLU A 89 -18.03 -7.76 -14.48
CA GLU A 89 -17.57 -8.31 -13.19
C GLU A 89 -16.18 -7.76 -12.81
N LEU A 90 -15.25 -7.67 -13.76
CA LEU A 90 -13.93 -7.06 -13.54
C LEU A 90 -14.06 -5.57 -13.24
N GLU A 91 -14.92 -4.84 -13.94
CA GLU A 91 -15.11 -3.41 -13.71
C GLU A 91 -15.65 -3.15 -12.30
N LEU A 92 -16.63 -3.95 -11.86
CA LEU A 92 -17.14 -3.91 -10.49
C LEU A 92 -16.04 -4.21 -9.48
N TYR A 93 -15.30 -5.31 -9.69
CA TYR A 93 -14.18 -5.72 -8.84
C TYR A 93 -13.15 -4.59 -8.66
N PHE A 94 -12.69 -3.97 -9.75
CA PHE A 94 -11.69 -2.90 -9.69
C PHE A 94 -12.22 -1.62 -9.03
N ASN A 95 -13.49 -1.24 -9.28
CA ASN A 95 -14.10 -0.10 -8.60
C ASN A 95 -14.22 -0.32 -7.08
N GLN A 96 -14.53 -1.55 -6.66
CA GLN A 96 -14.54 -1.91 -5.23
C GLN A 96 -13.12 -1.93 -4.67
N LEU A 97 -12.18 -2.56 -5.37
CA LEU A 97 -10.78 -2.69 -4.94
C LEU A 97 -10.12 -1.32 -4.72
N PHE A 98 -10.33 -0.39 -5.66
CA PHE A 98 -9.70 0.94 -5.62
C PHE A 98 -10.42 1.93 -4.70
N SER A 99 -11.49 1.47 -4.03
CA SER A 99 -12.11 2.20 -2.92
C SER A 99 -11.42 1.94 -1.58
N ILE A 100 -10.44 1.03 -1.53
CA ILE A 100 -9.71 0.66 -0.31
C ILE A 100 -8.36 1.37 -0.29
N ASP A 101 -8.20 2.40 0.56
CA ASP A 101 -7.02 3.27 0.59
C ASP A 101 -5.69 2.51 0.74
N LYS A 102 -5.65 1.53 1.65
CA LYS A 102 -4.44 0.73 1.87
C LYS A 102 -4.06 -0.10 0.64
N VAL A 103 -5.06 -0.59 -0.12
CA VAL A 103 -4.81 -1.37 -1.33
C VAL A 103 -4.16 -0.51 -2.42
N LEU A 104 -4.54 0.77 -2.51
CA LEU A 104 -3.93 1.70 -3.46
C LEU A 104 -2.42 1.88 -3.22
N SER A 105 -1.93 1.60 -2.01
CA SER A 105 -0.51 1.72 -1.65
C SER A 105 0.29 0.46 -1.94
N LEU A 106 -0.39 -0.67 -2.23
CA LEU A 106 0.26 -1.93 -2.53
C LEU A 106 0.94 -1.86 -3.92
N PRO A 107 2.20 -2.32 -4.05
CA PRO A 107 2.98 -2.22 -5.28
C PRO A 107 2.28 -2.74 -6.55
N PRO A 108 1.58 -3.89 -6.54
CA PRO A 108 0.87 -4.36 -7.75
C PRO A 108 -0.18 -3.35 -8.26
N VAL A 109 -0.82 -2.59 -7.37
CA VAL A 109 -1.86 -1.61 -7.73
C VAL A 109 -1.27 -0.33 -8.29
N GLN A 110 -0.09 0.10 -7.82
CA GLN A 110 0.52 1.35 -8.28
C GLN A 110 0.74 1.39 -9.79
N SER A 111 0.96 0.23 -10.42
CA SER A 111 1.08 0.10 -11.88
C SER A 111 -0.20 0.42 -12.67
N TYR A 112 -1.35 0.55 -12.00
CA TYR A 112 -2.66 0.89 -12.58
C TYR A 112 -3.09 2.32 -12.30
N LEU A 113 -2.49 2.98 -11.31
CA LEU A 113 -2.90 4.32 -10.91
C LEU A 113 -2.27 5.37 -11.82
N PRO A 114 -2.97 6.48 -12.11
CA PRO A 114 -2.47 7.57 -12.95
C PRO A 114 -1.39 8.43 -12.27
N ILE A 115 -0.78 7.91 -11.21
CA ILE A 115 0.31 8.57 -10.53
C ILE A 115 1.54 8.54 -11.44
N GLU A 116 2.01 9.72 -11.85
CA GLU A 116 3.39 9.92 -12.25
C GLU A 116 4.25 9.54 -11.05
N THR A 117 4.69 8.29 -10.98
CA THR A 117 5.79 7.96 -10.09
C THR A 117 7.03 8.35 -10.88
N PRO A 118 7.73 9.46 -10.57
CA PRO A 118 9.04 9.67 -11.13
C PRO A 118 9.90 8.51 -10.66
N PHE A 119 10.08 7.52 -11.54
CA PHE A 119 10.74 6.23 -11.30
C PHE A 119 12.25 6.39 -11.08
N ASN A 120 12.72 7.59 -10.75
CA ASN A 120 14.13 7.97 -10.61
C ASN A 120 14.38 8.98 -9.47
N GLN A 121 13.54 9.02 -8.43
CA GLN A 121 13.94 9.67 -7.18
C GLN A 121 14.76 8.69 -6.34
N GLN A 122 16.00 8.42 -6.76
CA GLN A 122 16.96 7.68 -5.93
C GLN A 122 17.14 8.38 -4.58
N MET A 123 16.75 7.66 -3.52
CA MET A 123 17.03 7.81 -2.10
C MET A 123 17.38 9.18 -1.52
N LYS A 124 16.58 9.57 -0.52
CA LYS A 124 17.06 9.98 0.82
C LYS A 124 15.84 10.25 1.71
N ILE A 125 15.04 9.22 1.99
CA ILE A 125 14.09 9.31 3.08
C ILE A 125 14.89 9.21 4.38
N THR A 126 14.71 10.16 5.28
CA THR A 126 15.07 9.99 6.69
C THR A 126 13.83 9.98 7.54
N VAL A 127 13.90 9.24 8.64
CA VAL A 127 12.83 9.20 9.63
C VAL A 127 13.37 9.75 10.95
N SER A 128 12.60 10.63 11.59
CA SER A 128 12.75 10.94 13.00
C SER A 128 11.48 10.55 13.73
N ILE A 129 11.58 9.93 14.90
CA ILE A 129 10.44 9.57 15.72
C ILE A 129 10.32 10.62 16.82
N GLU A 130 9.47 11.63 16.60
CA GLU A 130 9.48 12.86 17.41
C GLU A 130 8.87 12.66 18.79
N SER A 131 7.90 11.75 18.89
CA SER A 131 7.15 11.51 20.11
C SER A 131 6.43 10.18 20.06
N TYR A 132 5.80 9.81 21.17
CA TYR A 132 4.84 8.73 21.25
C TYR A 132 3.64 9.16 22.09
N THR A 133 2.52 8.48 21.88
CA THR A 133 1.32 8.59 22.71
C THR A 133 0.92 7.21 23.19
N VAL A 134 0.45 7.11 24.45
CA VAL A 134 -0.10 5.88 25.01
C VAL A 134 -1.62 6.02 25.06
N TYR A 135 -2.32 5.07 24.45
CA TYR A 135 -3.78 4.99 24.44
C TYR A 135 -4.20 3.53 24.65
N ASP A 136 -5.00 3.24 25.66
CA ASP A 136 -5.48 1.88 25.98
C ASP A 136 -4.36 0.82 25.98
N ASP A 137 -3.26 1.07 26.69
CA ASP A 137 -2.06 0.21 26.76
C ASP A 137 -1.34 -0.01 25.40
N VAL A 138 -1.65 0.84 24.42
CA VAL A 138 -1.02 0.83 23.10
C VAL A 138 -0.14 2.05 22.92
N VAL A 139 1.14 1.82 22.62
CA VAL A 139 2.09 2.86 22.24
C VAL A 139 2.03 3.12 20.74
N ILE A 140 1.73 4.37 20.37
CA ILE A 140 1.73 4.86 19.01
C ILE A 140 2.87 5.87 18.85
N TYR A 141 3.79 5.59 17.93
CA TYR A 141 4.92 6.44 17.61
C TYR A 141 4.56 7.43 16.50
N SER A 142 4.95 8.70 16.66
CA SER A 142 4.78 9.76 15.65
C SER A 142 6.09 9.92 14.87
N MET A 143 6.11 9.41 13.65
CA MET A 143 7.30 9.40 12.79
C MET A 143 7.20 10.50 11.74
N ARG A 144 8.21 11.38 11.67
CA ARG A 144 8.39 12.33 10.59
C ARG A 144 9.26 11.73 9.52
N PHE A 145 8.69 11.57 8.34
CA PHE A 145 9.40 11.20 7.12
C PHE A 145 9.83 12.48 6.42
N LYS A 146 11.07 12.51 5.92
CA LYS A 146 11.61 13.63 5.15
C LYS A 146 12.30 13.13 3.89
N ASN A 147 11.84 13.60 2.74
CA ASN A 147 12.55 13.42 1.48
C ASN A 147 13.61 14.51 1.34
N LYS A 148 14.90 14.17 1.42
CA LYS A 148 15.97 15.18 1.35
C LYS A 148 16.10 15.86 -0.03
N ILE A 149 15.51 15.29 -1.08
CA ILE A 149 15.54 15.82 -2.45
C ILE A 149 14.39 16.80 -2.64
N THR A 150 13.15 16.32 -2.53
CA THR A 150 11.96 17.17 -2.75
C THR A 150 11.71 18.14 -1.60
N LYS A 151 12.38 17.94 -0.45
CA LYS A 151 12.14 18.64 0.82
C LYS A 151 10.74 18.41 1.40
N GLU A 152 9.97 17.47 0.83
CA GLU A 152 8.69 17.06 1.38
C GLU A 152 8.89 16.40 2.75
N GLU A 153 8.00 16.75 3.67
CA GLU A 153 7.92 16.14 4.99
C GLU A 153 6.48 15.75 5.30
N TRP A 154 6.30 14.61 5.97
CA TRP A 154 4.99 14.15 6.40
C TRP A 154 5.09 13.36 7.71
N ILE A 155 3.99 13.35 8.47
CA ILE A 155 3.88 12.61 9.72
C ILE A 155 3.08 11.33 9.50
N TYR A 156 3.62 10.22 10.00
CA TYR A 156 2.99 8.91 9.99
C TYR A 156 2.99 8.32 11.39
N LYS A 157 1.81 7.91 11.86
CA LYS A 157 1.63 7.36 13.21
C LYS A 157 1.43 5.86 13.13
N GLN A 158 2.24 5.08 13.83
CA GLN A 158 2.16 3.61 13.85
C GLN A 158 2.51 3.01 15.20
N ARG A 159 1.99 1.81 15.45
CA ARG A 159 2.40 0.98 16.60
C ARG A 159 3.66 0.21 16.27
N TYR A 160 4.40 -0.16 17.32
CA TYR A 160 5.57 -1.03 17.18
C TYR A 160 5.28 -2.31 16.38
N SER A 161 4.14 -2.96 16.63
CA SER A 161 3.78 -4.23 15.99
C SER A 161 3.62 -4.09 14.48
N GLU A 162 3.18 -2.93 14.01
CA GLU A 162 2.99 -2.65 12.58
C GLU A 162 4.35 -2.47 11.91
N ILE A 163 5.28 -1.76 12.55
CA ILE A 163 6.68 -1.66 12.08
C ILE A 163 7.36 -3.04 12.10
N LYS A 164 7.07 -3.87 13.11
CA LYS A 164 7.59 -5.24 13.19
C LYS A 164 7.06 -6.11 12.04
N ASN A 165 5.81 -5.94 11.61
CA ASN A 165 5.29 -6.68 10.46
C ASN A 165 6.05 -6.36 9.17
N ILE A 166 6.51 -5.11 8.99
CA ILE A 166 7.39 -4.74 7.87
C ILE A 166 8.72 -5.51 7.95
N HIS A 167 9.35 -5.57 9.13
CA HIS A 167 10.58 -6.34 9.33
C HIS A 167 10.37 -7.83 9.05
N ASP A 168 9.33 -8.43 9.62
CA ASP A 168 9.01 -9.85 9.44
C ASP A 168 8.76 -10.17 7.96
N ALA A 169 8.03 -9.31 7.23
CA ALA A 169 7.81 -9.47 5.80
C ALA A 169 9.11 -9.45 4.99
N LEU A 170 10.07 -8.56 5.31
CA LEU A 170 11.38 -8.53 4.66
C LEU A 170 12.20 -9.79 4.98
N VAL A 171 12.15 -10.27 6.22
CA VAL A 171 12.78 -11.55 6.62
C VAL A 171 12.22 -12.71 5.82
N GLU A 172 10.89 -12.80 5.67
CA GLU A 172 10.20 -13.83 4.88
C GLU A 172 10.57 -13.77 3.39
N GLN A 173 10.89 -12.58 2.87
CA GLN A 173 11.42 -12.39 1.52
C GLN A 173 12.92 -12.68 1.38
N GLY A 174 13.60 -13.11 2.44
CA GLY A 174 15.01 -13.53 2.40
C GLY A 174 16.02 -12.44 2.79
N TYR A 175 15.59 -11.28 3.30
CA TYR A 175 16.49 -10.18 3.67
C TYR A 175 17.11 -10.31 5.07
N LYS A 176 16.89 -11.43 5.79
CA LYS A 176 17.36 -11.62 7.17
C LYS A 176 18.84 -11.26 7.38
N GLY A 177 19.73 -11.64 6.46
CA GLY A 177 21.16 -11.35 6.55
C GLY A 177 21.58 -9.93 6.17
N LYS A 178 20.63 -9.11 5.70
CA LYS A 178 20.85 -7.74 5.23
C LYS A 178 20.17 -6.70 6.13
N LEU A 179 19.25 -7.13 7.00
CA LEU A 179 18.52 -6.26 7.90
C LEU A 179 19.35 -5.96 9.15
N PRO A 180 19.31 -4.71 9.66
CA PRO A 180 19.79 -4.43 11.00
C PRO A 180 18.96 -5.20 12.04
N PRO A 181 19.50 -5.44 13.25
CA PRO A 181 18.74 -6.06 14.33
C PRO A 181 17.45 -5.29 14.61
N PHE A 182 16.31 -5.99 14.67
CA PHE A 182 15.06 -5.35 15.02
C PHE A 182 15.03 -5.03 16.52
N PRO A 183 14.60 -3.81 16.94
CA PRO A 183 14.52 -3.46 18.35
C PRO A 183 13.59 -4.43 19.09
N THR A 184 14.09 -5.16 20.08
CA THR A 184 13.29 -6.18 20.77
C THR A 184 12.42 -5.59 21.88
N ARG A 185 11.26 -6.22 22.14
CA ARG A 185 10.55 -6.04 23.41
C ARG A 185 11.24 -6.81 24.52
N LYS A 186 11.23 -6.30 25.76
CA LYS A 186 11.60 -7.12 26.92
C LYS A 186 10.64 -8.31 27.00
N LEU A 187 11.18 -9.51 27.24
CA LEU A 187 10.42 -10.76 27.29
C LEU A 187 9.62 -10.93 28.60
N PHE A 188 9.88 -10.11 29.61
CA PHE A 188 9.21 -10.10 30.91
C PHE A 188 8.94 -8.66 31.39
N GLY A 189 7.73 -8.38 31.91
CA GLY A 189 7.29 -7.08 32.44
C GLY A 189 6.35 -6.28 31.53
N GLN A 190 5.68 -5.25 32.09
CA GLN A 190 4.77 -4.34 31.36
C GLN A 190 5.57 -3.45 30.38
N THR A 191 5.70 -3.89 29.14
CA THR A 191 6.53 -3.25 28.10
C THR A 191 6.01 -1.92 27.57
N ASN A 192 4.78 -1.55 27.92
CA ASN A 192 4.05 -0.37 27.45
C ASN A 192 3.72 0.61 28.58
N GLU A 193 4.11 0.30 29.82
CA GLU A 193 3.87 1.17 30.98
C GLU A 193 5.14 1.89 31.46
N ASN A 194 6.33 1.33 31.16
CA ASN A 194 7.61 1.96 31.52
C ASN A 194 8.04 2.97 30.43
N PRO A 195 8.04 4.28 30.71
CA PRO A 195 8.40 5.32 29.73
C PRO A 195 9.84 5.21 29.22
N GLU A 196 10.81 4.87 30.07
CA GLU A 196 12.21 4.70 29.65
C GLU A 196 12.36 3.56 28.65
N THR A 197 11.60 2.47 28.82
CA THR A 197 11.61 1.34 27.90
C THR A 197 10.93 1.68 26.57
N ILE A 198 9.92 2.56 26.60
CA ILE A 198 9.27 3.07 25.38
C ILE A 198 10.21 4.00 24.62
N GLU A 199 10.90 4.88 25.35
CA GLU A 199 11.81 5.88 24.79
C GLU A 199 13.05 5.22 24.18
N LYS A 200 13.68 4.27 24.88
CA LYS A 200 14.76 3.48 24.30
C LYS A 200 14.32 2.76 23.01
N ARG A 201 13.12 2.18 23.01
CA ARG A 201 12.57 1.55 21.80
C ARG A 201 12.30 2.55 20.68
N ARG A 202 11.90 3.78 21.01
CA ARG A 202 11.73 4.89 20.05
C ARG A 202 13.06 5.18 19.36
N GLU A 203 14.14 5.36 20.12
CA GLU A 203 15.49 5.60 19.61
C GLU A 203 15.98 4.43 18.74
N ASP A 204 15.84 3.20 19.24
CA ASP A 204 16.27 2.00 18.52
C ASP A 204 15.49 1.82 17.19
N LEU A 205 14.19 2.13 17.18
CA LEU A 205 13.36 2.11 15.96
C LEU A 205 13.79 3.18 14.97
N GLU A 206 14.14 4.38 15.43
CA GLU A 206 14.64 5.44 14.57
C GLU A 206 15.94 5.03 13.87
N VAL A 207 16.89 4.47 14.63
CA VAL A 207 18.14 3.93 14.09
C VAL A 207 17.86 2.81 13.09
N TYR A 208 16.99 1.87 13.45
CA TYR A 208 16.59 0.76 12.58
C TYR A 208 16.01 1.27 11.25
N LEU A 209 15.01 2.17 11.29
CA LEU A 209 14.34 2.69 10.11
C LEU A 209 15.32 3.44 9.19
N ASN A 210 16.19 4.29 9.75
CA ASN A 210 17.18 4.99 8.93
C ASN A 210 18.22 4.05 8.29
N ALA A 211 18.56 2.93 8.97
CA ALA A 211 19.44 1.92 8.40
C ALA A 211 18.79 1.18 7.21
N ILE A 212 17.50 0.83 7.28
CA ILE A 212 16.80 0.24 6.12
C ILE A 212 16.61 1.24 4.97
N PHE A 213 16.28 2.51 5.25
CA PHE A 213 16.14 3.53 4.20
C PHE A 213 17.47 3.98 3.57
N SER A 214 18.61 3.67 4.19
CA SER A 214 19.94 3.96 3.63
C SER A 214 20.54 2.81 2.83
N THR A 215 19.91 1.64 2.82
CA THR A 215 20.35 0.46 2.08
C THR A 215 19.56 0.35 0.77
N GLN A 216 20.19 0.64 -0.37
CA GLN A 216 19.51 0.71 -1.68
C GLN A 216 18.69 -0.54 -2.00
N GLU A 217 19.26 -1.73 -1.79
CA GLU A 217 18.57 -2.99 -2.08
C GLU A 217 17.30 -3.20 -1.24
N ILE A 218 17.30 -2.71 0.00
CA ILE A 218 16.13 -2.77 0.88
C ILE A 218 15.16 -1.65 0.53
N TYR A 219 15.67 -0.47 0.17
CA TYR A 219 14.86 0.67 -0.26
C TYR A 219 14.02 0.33 -1.49
N ASP A 220 14.62 -0.34 -2.48
CA ASP A 220 13.93 -0.73 -3.71
C ASP A 220 12.93 -1.89 -3.50
N ASN A 221 12.90 -2.49 -2.31
CA ASN A 221 11.98 -3.56 -1.99
C ASN A 221 10.53 -3.07 -1.95
N GLU A 222 9.62 -3.89 -2.49
CA GLU A 222 8.20 -3.59 -2.62
C GLU A 222 7.50 -3.29 -1.27
N ILE A 223 7.95 -3.93 -0.18
CA ILE A 223 7.44 -3.74 1.18
C ILE A 223 7.84 -2.38 1.74
N ILE A 224 9.05 -1.91 1.43
CA ILE A 224 9.51 -0.57 1.83
C ILE A 224 8.82 0.50 0.99
N GLN A 225 8.65 0.27 -0.31
CA GLN A 225 7.86 1.17 -1.16
C GLN A 225 6.40 1.26 -0.71
N PHE A 226 5.81 0.15 -0.26
CA PHE A 226 4.50 0.15 0.40
C PHE A 226 4.49 1.05 1.64
N LEU A 227 5.46 0.89 2.56
CA LEU A 227 5.55 1.70 3.78
C LEU A 227 5.60 3.21 3.46
N ILE A 228 6.43 3.60 2.48
CA ILE A 228 6.54 5.00 2.05
C ILE A 228 5.21 5.49 1.47
N SER A 229 4.58 4.73 0.56
CA SER A 229 3.32 5.10 -0.07
C SER A 229 2.16 5.19 0.93
N ASP A 230 2.02 4.20 1.81
CA ASP A 230 1.00 4.16 2.86
C ASP A 230 1.16 5.34 3.83
N SER A 231 2.40 5.63 4.22
CA SER A 231 2.68 6.76 5.13
C SER A 231 2.31 8.12 4.55
N LYS A 232 2.56 8.35 3.25
CA LYS A 232 2.17 9.59 2.55
C LYS A 232 0.65 9.72 2.47
N LYS A 233 -0.06 8.66 2.07
CA LYS A 233 -1.53 8.70 1.99
C LYS A 233 -2.18 8.89 3.34
N TYR A 234 -1.67 8.23 4.38
CA TYR A 234 -2.11 8.46 5.75
C TYR A 234 -2.06 9.96 6.10
N PHE A 235 -0.94 10.62 5.81
CA PHE A 235 -0.78 12.05 6.07
C PHE A 235 -1.77 12.91 5.28
N GLU A 236 -1.90 12.66 3.97
CA GLU A 236 -2.83 13.39 3.10
C GLU A 236 -4.28 13.26 3.54
N THR A 237 -4.71 12.05 3.92
CA THR A 237 -6.06 11.78 4.41
C THR A 237 -6.34 12.53 5.71
N ASN A 238 -5.40 12.50 6.67
CA ASN A 238 -5.56 13.21 7.94
C ASN A 238 -5.58 14.73 7.74
N LYS A 239 -4.70 15.27 6.89
CA LYS A 239 -4.68 16.70 6.55
C LYS A 239 -6.03 17.18 6.00
N LYS A 240 -6.61 16.44 5.06
CA LYS A 240 -7.95 16.76 4.51
C LYS A 240 -9.04 16.75 5.56
N GLN A 241 -9.01 15.78 6.49
CA GLN A 241 -9.98 15.71 7.58
C GLN A 241 -9.85 16.89 8.55
N GLU A 242 -8.64 17.34 8.85
CA GLU A 242 -8.41 18.52 9.69
C GLU A 242 -8.89 19.81 9.04
N GLU A 243 -8.64 19.98 7.74
CA GLU A 243 -9.13 21.13 6.96
C GLU A 243 -10.66 21.16 6.92
N GLN A 244 -11.32 20.02 6.73
CA GLN A 244 -12.77 19.90 6.76
C GLN A 244 -13.35 20.26 8.14
N LYS A 245 -12.74 19.80 9.23
CA LYS A 245 -13.17 20.15 10.59
C LYS A 245 -13.05 21.65 10.86
N LYS A 246 -11.99 22.29 10.39
CA LYS A 246 -11.80 23.74 10.54
C LYS A 246 -12.79 24.57 9.71
N ALA A 247 -13.20 24.08 8.54
CA ALA A 247 -14.19 24.74 7.71
C ALA A 247 -15.63 24.64 8.26
N GLN A 248 -15.87 23.74 9.21
CA GLN A 248 -17.17 23.49 9.84
C GLN A 248 -17.28 24.10 11.25
N ALA A 249 -16.20 24.66 11.79
CA ALA A 249 -16.14 25.33 13.09
C ALA A 249 -16.17 26.85 12.91
#